data_AF-A0AAV2QQP0-F1
#
_entry.id   AF-A0AAV2QQP0-F1
#
_cell.length_a   1.000
_cell.length_b   1.000
_cell.length_c   1.000
_cell.angle_alpha   90.00
_cell.angle_beta   90.00
_cell.angle_gamma   90.00
#
_symmetry.space_group_name_H-M   'P 1'
#
loop_
_entity.id
_entity.type
_entity.pdbx_description
1 polymer ?
#
loop_
_entity_poly.entity_id
_entity_poly.type
_entity_poly.pdbx_seq_one_letter_code
_entity_poly.pdbx_strand_id
1 'polypeptide(L)'
;RTNWHDNVGKEVDLVMNTAGVIDLTPFSKLIVQGPQAAAFLDYVAANNVPREGRIVISHMLTPNGQVMAELTITKTGPDTFLIITGSGVELHDLRWLQEQARLGDWDVSFVNVTEDLGVLSVAGPRAKDVMKALQPDFPDKFPFFAAKKPRGNETVHMANKVVGNTTSGGYSYYLGKPLAFMYLPPLLTTPGTTVQVELMNELYNAKVLPGPPMETALARNKKKSTEKQKRAVKI
;
A
#
# COMPACT_ATOMS: atom_id res chain seq x y z
N ARG A 1 11.90 -15.25 20.02
CA ARG A 1 12.09 -13.78 19.81
C ARG A 1 13.60 -13.51 19.79
N THR A 2 14.07 -12.37 19.26
CA THR A 2 15.50 -12.01 19.23
C THR A 2 15.68 -10.48 19.31
N ASN A 3 16.93 -10.00 19.25
CA ASN A 3 17.38 -8.62 19.53
C ASN A 3 16.57 -7.48 18.88
N TRP A 4 15.99 -7.66 17.69
CA TRP A 4 15.20 -6.63 17.03
C TRP A 4 13.80 -6.41 17.62
N HIS A 5 13.30 -7.32 18.46
CA HIS A 5 11.91 -7.29 18.94
C HIS A 5 11.50 -5.96 19.59
N ASP A 6 12.28 -5.48 20.56
CA ASP A 6 11.94 -4.27 21.31
C ASP A 6 12.18 -2.99 20.49
N ASN A 7 12.97 -3.07 19.41
CA ASN A 7 13.20 -1.94 18.50
C ASN A 7 12.03 -1.79 17.52
N VAL A 8 11.57 -2.89 16.91
CA VAL A 8 10.33 -2.88 16.11
C VAL A 8 9.13 -2.44 16.96
N GLY A 9 9.11 -2.75 18.26
CA GLY A 9 8.13 -2.19 19.19
C GLY A 9 8.16 -0.66 19.29
N LYS A 10 9.35 -0.05 19.38
CA LYS A 10 9.53 1.42 19.39
C LYS A 10 9.17 2.06 18.04
N GLU A 11 9.50 1.40 16.93
CA GLU A 11 9.16 1.85 15.57
C GLU A 11 7.64 1.87 15.33
N VAL A 12 6.93 0.85 15.82
CA VAL A 12 5.47 0.81 15.80
C VAL A 12 4.86 1.91 16.67
N ASP A 13 5.40 2.16 17.87
CA ASP A 13 4.92 3.25 18.73
C ASP A 13 5.15 4.64 18.10
N LEU A 14 6.34 4.87 17.52
CA LEU A 14 6.72 6.08 16.79
C LEU A 14 5.70 6.41 15.68
N VAL A 15 5.38 5.43 14.82
CA VAL A 15 4.41 5.59 13.72
C VAL A 15 2.98 5.76 14.24
N MET A 16 2.61 5.08 15.33
CA MET A 16 1.25 5.15 15.89
C MET A 16 0.97 6.48 16.61
N ASN A 17 1.95 7.02 17.34
CA ASN A 17 1.79 8.19 18.20
C ASN A 17 2.34 9.50 17.61
N THR A 18 3.31 9.43 16.69
CA THR A 18 3.99 10.60 16.14
C THR A 18 4.11 10.56 14.60
N ALA A 19 5.31 10.37 14.05
CA ALA A 19 5.54 10.13 12.64
C ALA A 19 6.84 9.35 12.47
N GLY A 20 6.80 8.25 11.70
CA GLY A 20 7.98 7.55 11.21
C GLY A 20 8.19 7.80 9.72
N VAL A 21 9.42 7.60 9.26
CA VAL A 21 9.79 7.58 7.85
C VAL A 21 10.32 6.18 7.53
N ILE A 22 9.90 5.61 6.39
CA ILE A 22 10.40 4.34 5.89
C ILE A 22 10.78 4.48 4.41
N ASP A 23 11.92 3.91 4.04
CA ASP A 23 12.35 3.79 2.65
C ASP A 23 11.60 2.64 1.97
N LEU A 24 10.91 2.96 0.89
CA LEU A 24 10.18 2.04 0.02
C LEU A 24 10.72 2.12 -1.43
N THR A 25 11.91 2.71 -1.62
CA THR A 25 12.64 2.73 -2.90
C THR A 25 12.76 1.36 -3.58
N PRO A 26 12.84 0.21 -2.87
CA PRO A 26 12.80 -1.09 -3.54
C PRO A 26 11.53 -1.41 -4.34
N PHE A 27 10.43 -0.66 -4.20
CA PHE A 27 9.24 -0.88 -5.04
C PHE A 27 9.56 -0.76 -6.53
N SER A 28 8.89 -1.57 -7.33
CA SER A 28 8.90 -1.53 -8.79
C SER A 28 8.04 -0.36 -9.29
N LYS A 29 8.54 0.43 -10.25
CA LYS A 29 7.79 1.59 -10.80
C LYS A 29 7.76 1.54 -12.33
N LEU A 30 6.56 1.48 -12.89
CA LEU A 30 6.35 1.49 -14.34
C LEU A 30 5.51 2.69 -14.74
N ILE A 31 5.93 3.43 -15.78
CA ILE A 31 5.07 4.39 -16.48
C ILE A 31 4.36 3.63 -17.60
N VAL A 32 3.03 3.67 -17.58
CA VAL A 32 2.16 3.17 -18.66
C VAL A 32 1.53 4.37 -19.35
N GLN A 33 1.74 4.51 -20.66
CA GLN A 33 1.30 5.69 -21.41
C GLN A 33 0.99 5.37 -22.87
N GLY A 34 0.06 6.12 -23.46
CA GLY A 34 -0.44 5.90 -24.83
C GLY A 34 -1.95 6.13 -24.90
N PRO A 35 -2.52 6.40 -26.09
CA PRO A 35 -3.92 6.80 -26.23
C PRO A 35 -4.92 5.71 -25.79
N GLN A 36 -4.49 4.45 -25.71
CA GLN A 36 -5.30 3.36 -25.18
C GLN A 36 -4.94 2.96 -23.73
N ALA A 37 -4.00 3.64 -23.07
CA ALA A 37 -3.49 3.24 -21.74
C ALA A 37 -4.58 3.15 -20.67
N ALA A 38 -5.61 4.00 -20.74
CA ALA A 38 -6.78 3.90 -19.87
C ALA A 38 -7.61 2.64 -20.13
N ALA A 39 -7.93 2.33 -21.39
CA ALA A 39 -8.74 1.16 -21.75
C ALA A 39 -7.99 -0.17 -21.51
N PHE A 40 -6.69 -0.20 -21.80
CA PHE A 40 -5.82 -1.34 -21.51
C PHE A 40 -5.73 -1.64 -20.00
N LEU A 41 -5.59 -0.60 -19.15
CA LEU A 41 -5.55 -0.79 -17.70
C LEU A 41 -6.90 -1.26 -17.12
N ASP A 42 -8.03 -0.84 -17.72
CA ASP A 42 -9.38 -1.28 -17.34
C ASP A 42 -9.66 -2.73 -17.80
N TYR A 43 -9.00 -3.18 -18.88
CA TYR A 43 -9.03 -4.56 -19.36
C TYR A 43 -8.15 -5.52 -18.53
N VAL A 44 -6.92 -5.11 -18.20
CA VAL A 44 -5.93 -6.02 -17.56
C VAL A 44 -6.03 -6.09 -16.04
N ALA A 45 -6.72 -5.15 -15.39
CA ALA A 45 -6.80 -5.05 -13.92
C ALA A 45 -8.24 -4.89 -13.40
N ALA A 46 -8.59 -5.66 -12.37
CA ALA A 46 -9.97 -5.93 -11.94
C ALA A 46 -10.71 -4.79 -11.20
N ASN A 47 -10.15 -3.57 -11.16
CA ASN A 47 -10.78 -2.41 -10.52
C ASN A 47 -10.62 -1.16 -11.38
N ASN A 48 -11.72 -0.41 -11.52
CA ASN A 48 -11.91 0.80 -12.33
C ASN A 48 -10.68 1.73 -12.34
N VAL A 49 -10.25 2.11 -13.53
CA VAL A 49 -9.11 3.00 -13.74
C VAL A 49 -9.29 4.37 -13.05
N PRO A 50 -8.25 4.91 -12.38
CA PRO A 50 -8.37 6.14 -11.60
C PRO A 50 -8.57 7.38 -12.48
N ARG A 51 -9.34 8.34 -11.96
CA ARG A 51 -9.38 9.72 -12.48
C ARG A 51 -8.03 10.41 -12.26
N GLU A 52 -7.72 11.44 -13.03
CA GLU A 52 -6.46 12.17 -12.90
C GLU A 52 -6.26 12.75 -11.48
N GLY A 53 -5.03 12.67 -10.96
CA GLY A 53 -4.73 13.06 -9.57
C GLY A 53 -5.32 12.12 -8.52
N ARG A 54 -5.70 10.89 -8.90
CA ARG A 54 -6.20 9.84 -8.00
C ARG A 54 -5.35 8.57 -8.09
N ILE A 55 -5.40 7.84 -6.98
CA ILE A 55 -4.78 6.53 -6.80
C ILE A 55 -5.89 5.49 -6.59
N VAL A 56 -5.70 4.27 -7.09
CA VAL A 56 -6.47 3.07 -6.69
C VAL A 56 -5.52 1.90 -6.46
N ILE A 57 -5.96 0.91 -5.67
CA ILE A 57 -5.37 -0.42 -5.65
C ILE A 57 -6.23 -1.29 -6.59
N SER A 58 -5.57 -2.09 -7.42
CA SER A 58 -6.19 -3.00 -8.40
C SER A 58 -5.37 -4.28 -8.51
N HIS A 59 -5.94 -5.32 -9.12
CA HIS A 59 -5.30 -6.63 -9.25
C HIS A 59 -5.29 -7.08 -10.70
N MET A 60 -4.12 -7.47 -11.21
CA MET A 60 -4.07 -8.20 -12.49
C MET A 60 -4.48 -9.64 -12.24
N LEU A 61 -5.32 -10.20 -13.10
CA LEU A 61 -5.82 -11.56 -12.99
C LEU A 61 -5.33 -12.43 -14.14
N THR A 62 -5.14 -13.73 -13.89
CA THR A 62 -5.04 -14.72 -14.95
C THR A 62 -6.42 -14.96 -15.59
N PRO A 63 -6.52 -15.55 -16.80
CA PRO A 63 -7.80 -15.93 -17.41
C PRO A 63 -8.66 -16.87 -16.55
N ASN A 64 -8.06 -17.57 -15.59
CA ASN A 64 -8.74 -18.45 -14.63
C ASN A 64 -9.15 -17.72 -13.32
N GLY A 65 -9.07 -16.39 -13.28
CA GLY A 65 -9.46 -15.57 -12.13
C GLY A 65 -8.49 -15.59 -10.94
N GLN A 66 -7.28 -16.14 -11.10
CA GLN A 66 -6.26 -16.12 -10.04
C GLN A 66 -5.56 -14.75 -10.00
N VAL A 67 -5.27 -14.23 -8.81
CA VAL A 67 -4.50 -12.99 -8.67
C VAL A 67 -3.07 -13.22 -9.16
N MET A 68 -2.68 -12.49 -10.21
CA MET A 68 -1.34 -12.53 -10.79
C MET A 68 -0.44 -11.46 -10.17
N ALA A 69 -0.99 -10.27 -9.88
CA ALA A 69 -0.28 -9.16 -9.25
C ALA A 69 -1.24 -8.24 -8.48
N GLU A 70 -0.72 -7.49 -7.49
CA GLU A 70 -1.39 -6.34 -6.88
C GLU A 70 -0.68 -5.05 -7.32
N LEU A 71 -1.44 -4.12 -7.88
CA LEU A 71 -0.94 -2.85 -8.42
C LEU A 71 -1.53 -1.66 -7.67
N THR A 72 -0.70 -0.69 -7.33
CA THR A 72 -1.16 0.67 -7.01
C THR A 72 -1.07 1.53 -8.26
N ILE A 73 -2.23 1.89 -8.82
CA ILE A 73 -2.36 2.63 -10.08
C ILE A 73 -2.63 4.10 -9.77
N THR A 74 -1.81 5.01 -10.30
CA THR A 74 -1.97 6.47 -10.17
C THR A 74 -2.08 7.12 -11.54
N LYS A 75 -3.15 7.87 -11.83
CA LYS A 75 -3.26 8.64 -13.08
C LYS A 75 -2.55 10.00 -12.93
N THR A 76 -1.45 10.18 -13.66
CA THR A 76 -0.50 11.30 -13.53
C THR A 76 -0.58 12.32 -14.67
N GLY A 77 -1.41 12.05 -15.68
CA GLY A 77 -1.81 12.94 -16.77
C GLY A 77 -3.00 12.34 -17.54
N PRO A 78 -3.43 12.94 -18.67
CA PRO A 78 -4.56 12.47 -19.46
C PRO A 78 -4.43 11.03 -19.92
N ASP A 79 -3.25 10.64 -20.41
CA ASP A 79 -2.96 9.32 -20.99
C ASP A 79 -1.66 8.74 -20.41
N THR A 80 -1.42 9.02 -19.12
CA THR A 80 -0.19 8.65 -18.40
C THR A 80 -0.51 8.15 -17.00
N PHE A 81 0.03 7.00 -16.66
CA PHE A 81 -0.17 6.32 -15.39
C PHE A 81 1.16 5.92 -14.78
N LEU A 82 1.30 6.09 -13.46
CA LEU A 82 2.36 5.50 -12.67
C LEU A 82 1.79 4.27 -11.96
N ILE A 83 2.38 3.11 -12.24
CA ILE A 83 2.08 1.82 -11.62
C ILE A 83 3.17 1.51 -10.61
N ILE A 84 2.78 1.17 -9.39
CA ILE A 84 3.68 0.67 -8.34
C ILE A 84 3.31 -0.77 -8.02
N THR A 85 4.30 -1.67 -7.98
CA THR A 85 4.16 -3.07 -7.57
C THR A 85 5.33 -3.53 -6.69
N GLY A 86 5.25 -4.75 -6.15
CA GLY A 86 6.25 -5.31 -5.24
C GLY A 86 7.64 -5.45 -5.88
N SER A 87 8.68 -5.29 -5.07
CA SER A 87 10.08 -5.36 -5.50
C SER A 87 10.45 -6.69 -6.17
N GLY A 88 10.03 -7.81 -5.57
CA GLY A 88 10.32 -9.16 -6.06
C GLY A 88 9.54 -9.59 -7.30
N VAL A 89 8.70 -8.73 -7.89
CA VAL A 89 7.84 -9.05 -9.05
C VAL A 89 7.97 -8.06 -10.22
N GLU A 90 8.95 -7.16 -10.19
CA GLU A 90 9.17 -6.12 -11.21
C GLU A 90 9.05 -6.62 -12.67
N LEU A 91 10.00 -7.46 -13.10
CA LEU A 91 10.06 -7.98 -14.46
C LEU A 91 8.99 -9.05 -14.74
N HIS A 92 8.39 -9.61 -13.68
CA HIS A 92 7.26 -10.53 -13.80
C HIS A 92 6.00 -9.78 -14.25
N ASP A 93 5.68 -8.68 -13.56
CA ASP A 93 4.50 -7.86 -13.82
C ASP A 93 4.65 -7.04 -15.11
N LEU A 94 5.84 -6.48 -15.36
CA LEU A 94 6.15 -5.78 -16.60
C LEU A 94 5.99 -6.69 -17.83
N ARG A 95 6.51 -7.92 -17.76
CA ARG A 95 6.35 -8.93 -18.82
C ARG A 95 4.89 -9.30 -19.04
N TRP A 96 4.09 -9.43 -17.97
CA TRP A 96 2.65 -9.71 -18.10
C TRP A 96 1.94 -8.57 -18.83
N LEU A 97 2.17 -7.31 -18.41
CA LEU A 97 1.61 -6.12 -19.05
C LEU A 97 2.00 -6.03 -20.53
N GLN A 98 3.29 -6.22 -20.85
CA GLN A 98 3.79 -6.20 -22.24
C GLN A 98 3.17 -7.31 -23.10
N GLU A 99 3.02 -8.53 -22.57
CA GLU A 99 2.42 -9.64 -23.31
C GLU A 99 0.92 -9.45 -23.53
N GLN A 100 0.16 -8.94 -22.55
CA GLN A 100 -1.25 -8.63 -22.74
C GLN A 100 -1.46 -7.47 -23.73
N ALA A 101 -0.58 -6.45 -23.71
CA ALA A 101 -0.59 -5.38 -24.72
C ALA A 101 -0.34 -5.93 -26.13
N ARG A 102 0.69 -6.79 -26.29
CA ARG A 102 1.07 -7.42 -27.56
C ARG A 102 0.00 -8.37 -28.10
N LEU A 103 -0.68 -9.13 -27.22
CA LEU A 103 -1.73 -10.08 -27.61
C LEU A 103 -3.05 -9.41 -28.02
N GLY A 104 -3.35 -8.22 -27.48
CA GLY A 104 -4.55 -7.46 -27.79
C GLY A 104 -4.36 -6.32 -28.81
N ASP A 105 -3.17 -6.17 -29.39
CA ASP A 105 -2.79 -5.09 -30.34
C ASP A 105 -3.05 -3.67 -29.78
N TRP A 106 -2.72 -3.47 -28.51
CA TRP A 106 -3.01 -2.23 -27.77
C TRP A 106 -1.96 -1.13 -28.03
N ASP A 107 -2.43 0.08 -28.36
CA ASP A 107 -1.58 1.29 -28.47
C ASP A 107 -1.21 1.84 -27.08
N VAL A 108 -0.25 1.16 -26.46
CA VAL A 108 0.31 1.44 -25.14
C VAL A 108 1.81 1.19 -25.11
N SER A 109 2.51 2.00 -24.32
CA SER A 109 3.96 1.90 -24.10
C SER A 109 4.29 1.83 -22.61
N PHE A 110 5.40 1.17 -22.31
CA PHE A 110 5.87 0.88 -20.95
C PHE A 110 7.28 1.42 -20.80
N VAL A 111 7.49 2.31 -19.82
CA VAL A 111 8.84 2.73 -19.40
C VAL A 111 9.06 2.21 -17.99
N ASN A 112 10.04 1.34 -17.81
CA ASN A 112 10.47 0.94 -16.48
C ASN A 112 11.33 2.07 -15.88
N VAL A 113 10.91 2.59 -14.73
CA VAL A 113 11.56 3.69 -14.00
C VAL A 113 11.87 3.28 -12.56
N THR A 114 12.09 1.98 -12.32
CA THR A 114 12.40 1.45 -10.98
C THR A 114 13.66 2.06 -10.39
N GLU A 115 14.76 2.07 -11.13
CA GLU A 115 16.04 2.63 -10.66
C GLU A 115 16.08 4.18 -10.67
N ASP A 116 15.21 4.82 -11.46
CA ASP A 116 15.17 6.29 -11.60
C ASP A 116 14.53 7.00 -10.40
N LEU A 117 13.72 6.30 -9.60
CA LEU A 117 12.84 6.91 -8.58
C LEU A 117 13.05 6.35 -7.18
N GLY A 118 13.57 7.19 -6.27
CA GLY A 118 13.47 6.96 -4.83
C GLY A 118 12.03 7.09 -4.31
N VAL A 119 11.68 6.36 -3.25
CA VAL A 119 10.34 6.43 -2.62
C VAL A 119 10.47 6.43 -1.10
N LEU A 120 10.19 7.56 -0.46
CA LEU A 120 10.00 7.64 1.00
C LEU A 120 8.52 7.69 1.36
N SER A 121 8.14 6.97 2.42
CA SER A 121 6.81 7.07 3.03
C SER A 121 6.91 7.68 4.42
N VAL A 122 6.10 8.72 4.67
CA VAL A 122 6.00 9.39 5.98
C VAL A 122 4.64 9.05 6.59
N ALA A 123 4.64 8.31 7.69
CA ALA A 123 3.44 7.70 8.26
C ALA A 123 3.27 8.02 9.75
N GLY A 124 2.06 8.42 10.14
CA GLY A 124 1.66 8.66 11.54
C GLY A 124 0.77 9.90 11.71
N PRO A 125 0.19 10.11 12.90
CA PRO A 125 -0.70 11.25 13.17
C PRO A 125 -0.06 12.63 12.95
N ARG A 126 1.28 12.74 13.04
CA ARG A 126 2.05 13.98 12.84
C ARG A 126 2.65 14.11 11.42
N ALA A 127 2.44 13.14 10.53
CA ALA A 127 3.05 13.14 9.19
C ALA A 127 2.73 14.41 8.36
N LYS A 128 1.52 14.97 8.51
CA LYS A 128 1.14 16.23 7.85
C LYS A 128 1.98 17.42 8.30
N ASP A 129 2.45 17.43 9.54
CA ASP A 129 3.29 18.51 10.08
C ASP A 129 4.68 18.45 9.45
N VAL A 130 5.23 17.24 9.26
CA VAL A 130 6.48 17.01 8.51
C VAL A 130 6.33 17.50 7.06
N MET A 131 5.23 17.15 6.38
CA MET A 131 4.97 17.62 5.02
C MET A 131 4.83 19.14 4.94
N LYS A 132 4.22 19.80 5.94
CA LYS A 132 4.14 21.27 6.02
C LYS A 132 5.48 21.95 6.33
N ALA A 133 6.37 21.29 7.06
CA ALA A 133 7.72 21.81 7.35
C ALA A 133 8.63 21.75 6.12
N LEU A 134 8.52 20.69 5.30
CA LEU A 134 9.24 20.55 4.03
C LEU A 134 8.62 21.39 2.91
N GLN A 135 7.29 21.47 2.86
CA GLN A 135 6.53 22.22 1.85
C GLN A 135 5.52 23.16 2.53
N PRO A 136 5.85 24.46 2.70
CA PRO A 136 4.93 25.42 3.32
C PRO A 136 3.59 25.62 2.58
N ASP A 137 3.53 25.38 1.26
CA ASP A 137 2.26 25.39 0.49
C ASP A 137 1.47 24.06 0.55
N PHE A 138 1.86 23.12 1.42
CA PHE A 138 1.19 21.82 1.51
C PHE A 138 -0.27 21.98 1.99
N PRO A 139 -1.27 21.52 1.19
CA PRO A 139 -2.66 21.91 1.37
C PRO A 139 -3.28 21.32 2.64
N ASP A 140 -4.10 22.11 3.33
CA ASP A 140 -4.74 21.65 4.57
C ASP A 140 -5.76 20.51 4.37
N LYS A 141 -6.30 20.38 3.15
CA LYS A 141 -7.13 19.27 2.70
C LYS A 141 -6.42 18.52 1.56
N PHE A 142 -5.79 17.40 1.88
CA PHE A 142 -5.30 16.43 0.90
C PHE A 142 -6.11 15.13 1.07
N PRO A 143 -7.05 14.80 0.16
CA PRO A 143 -7.91 13.62 0.32
C PRO A 143 -7.12 12.30 0.28
N PHE A 144 -7.62 11.27 0.98
CA PHE A 144 -7.07 9.91 0.85
C PHE A 144 -7.08 9.45 -0.61
N PHE A 145 -6.03 8.74 -1.04
CA PHE A 145 -5.77 8.39 -2.45
C PHE A 145 -5.80 9.57 -3.44
N ALA A 146 -5.49 10.79 -3.00
CA ALA A 146 -5.11 11.86 -3.91
C ALA A 146 -3.61 11.73 -4.28
N ALA A 147 -3.29 12.11 -5.51
CA ALA A 147 -1.94 12.33 -5.99
C ALA A 147 -1.82 13.77 -6.51
N LYS A 148 -0.63 14.37 -6.36
CA LYS A 148 -0.23 15.63 -6.99
C LYS A 148 1.07 15.33 -7.71
N LYS A 149 1.17 15.69 -9.00
CA LYS A 149 2.37 15.40 -9.80
C LYS A 149 3.60 16.03 -9.13
N PRO A 150 4.70 15.28 -8.88
CA PRO A 150 5.87 15.83 -8.24
C PRO A 150 6.51 16.93 -9.09
N ARG A 151 7.06 17.95 -8.43
CA ARG A 151 7.90 19.00 -9.02
C ARG A 151 9.37 18.69 -8.70
N GLY A 152 9.81 17.48 -9.02
CA GLY A 152 10.95 16.85 -8.32
C GLY A 152 12.31 17.50 -8.57
N ASN A 153 13.15 17.45 -7.54
CA ASN A 153 14.62 17.50 -7.57
C ASN A 153 15.24 17.15 -6.19
N GLU A 154 14.78 16.07 -5.54
CA GLU A 154 15.19 15.70 -4.18
C GLU A 154 15.89 14.34 -4.10
N THR A 155 17.21 14.35 -3.86
CA THR A 155 18.02 13.13 -3.66
C THR A 155 18.09 12.75 -2.18
N VAL A 156 17.89 11.46 -1.85
CA VAL A 156 17.96 10.95 -0.47
C VAL A 156 19.27 10.20 -0.26
N HIS A 157 20.10 10.66 0.67
CA HIS A 157 21.37 10.02 1.05
C HIS A 157 21.35 9.62 2.53
N MET A 158 21.89 8.45 2.86
CA MET A 158 22.29 8.11 4.22
C MET A 158 23.76 7.65 4.21
N ALA A 159 24.65 8.41 4.85
CA ALA A 159 26.08 8.09 4.97
C ALA A 159 26.77 7.60 3.67
N ASN A 160 26.46 8.25 2.53
CA ASN A 160 26.97 7.94 1.18
C ASN A 160 26.64 6.52 0.62
N LYS A 161 25.63 5.80 1.13
CA LYS A 161 25.10 4.58 0.48
C LYS A 161 23.57 4.47 0.54
N VAL A 162 23.02 3.63 -0.35
CA VAL A 162 21.60 3.29 -0.47
C VAL A 162 21.38 1.87 0.07
N VAL A 163 20.37 1.65 0.93
CA VAL A 163 20.13 0.39 1.67
C VAL A 163 18.66 0.23 2.10
N GLY A 164 18.00 -0.90 1.77
CA GLY A 164 16.61 -1.19 2.16
C GLY A 164 16.15 -2.64 1.91
N ASN A 165 15.00 -3.07 2.45
CA ASN A 165 14.44 -4.43 2.25
C ASN A 165 12.88 -4.54 2.39
N THR A 166 12.36 -5.59 3.04
CA THR A 166 11.09 -6.30 2.81
C THR A 166 10.53 -6.94 4.10
N THR A 167 9.25 -7.33 4.25
CA THR A 167 8.09 -7.18 3.35
C THR A 167 6.79 -6.70 4.03
N SER A 168 6.27 -7.22 5.16
CA SER A 168 6.63 -8.35 6.04
C SER A 168 5.36 -8.94 6.72
N GLY A 169 5.48 -9.99 7.56
CA GLY A 169 4.43 -10.46 8.49
C GLY A 169 4.97 -10.54 9.93
N GLY A 170 4.15 -10.34 10.99
CA GLY A 170 4.72 -10.15 12.33
C GLY A 170 3.80 -9.96 13.55
N TYR A 171 4.40 -9.43 14.62
CA TYR A 171 3.80 -9.29 15.95
C TYR A 171 3.09 -7.94 16.14
N SER A 172 1.89 -7.95 16.69
CA SER A 172 1.16 -6.73 17.05
C SER A 172 1.55 -6.28 18.45
N TYR A 173 2.45 -5.30 18.51
CA TYR A 173 2.84 -4.62 19.76
C TYR A 173 1.64 -3.89 20.40
N TYR A 174 0.67 -3.43 19.61
CA TYR A 174 -0.58 -2.83 20.13
C TYR A 174 -1.49 -3.85 20.85
N LEU A 175 -1.60 -5.09 20.35
CA LEU A 175 -2.39 -6.15 21.00
C LEU A 175 -1.59 -7.05 21.96
N GLY A 176 -0.26 -6.85 22.05
CA GLY A 176 0.65 -7.73 22.76
C GLY A 176 0.71 -9.17 22.20
N LYS A 177 0.30 -9.39 20.94
CA LYS A 177 0.03 -10.74 20.39
C LYS A 177 0.56 -10.92 18.96
N PRO A 178 0.99 -12.13 18.57
CA PRO A 178 1.27 -12.46 17.17
C PRO A 178 0.03 -12.26 16.29
N LEU A 179 0.24 -11.89 15.03
CA LEU A 179 -0.80 -11.90 13.99
C LEU A 179 -0.29 -12.65 12.77
N ALA A 180 -1.18 -13.35 12.08
CA ALA A 180 -0.92 -13.98 10.80
C ALA A 180 -2.16 -13.90 9.92
N PHE A 181 -1.97 -13.78 8.61
CA PHE A 181 -2.99 -14.18 7.64
C PHE A 181 -2.84 -15.68 7.35
N MET A 182 -3.96 -16.36 7.18
CA MET A 182 -4.01 -17.80 6.93
C MET A 182 -5.20 -18.12 6.02
N TYR A 183 -5.02 -19.09 5.12
CA TYR A 183 -6.14 -19.71 4.43
C TYR A 183 -6.76 -20.78 5.32
N LEU A 184 -8.09 -20.79 5.42
CA LEU A 184 -8.87 -21.82 6.11
C LEU A 184 -10.01 -22.29 5.21
N PRO A 185 -10.49 -23.55 5.35
CA PRO A 185 -11.78 -23.97 4.81
C PRO A 185 -12.91 -23.02 5.26
N PRO A 186 -13.87 -22.64 4.39
CA PRO A 186 -14.89 -21.63 4.72
C PRO A 186 -15.72 -21.91 5.98
N LEU A 187 -15.91 -23.18 6.35
CA LEU A 187 -16.61 -23.56 7.59
C LEU A 187 -15.86 -23.15 8.88
N LEU A 188 -14.56 -22.83 8.78
CA LEU A 188 -13.70 -22.40 9.90
C LEU A 188 -13.44 -20.88 9.90
N THR A 189 -13.88 -20.12 8.89
CA THR A 189 -13.64 -18.66 8.82
C THR A 189 -14.59 -17.82 9.67
N THR A 190 -15.50 -18.44 10.43
CA THR A 190 -16.40 -17.73 11.36
C THR A 190 -15.60 -17.04 12.47
N PRO A 191 -15.82 -15.74 12.76
CA PRO A 191 -15.12 -15.04 13.84
C PRO A 191 -15.33 -15.69 15.21
N GLY A 192 -14.27 -15.76 16.01
CA GLY A 192 -14.25 -16.45 17.29
C GLY A 192 -13.91 -17.94 17.22
N THR A 193 -13.98 -18.57 16.04
CA THR A 193 -13.47 -19.94 15.81
C THR A 193 -12.04 -20.06 16.31
N THR A 194 -11.76 -21.12 17.07
CA THR A 194 -10.44 -21.42 17.60
C THR A 194 -9.79 -22.50 16.75
N VAL A 195 -8.55 -22.28 16.33
CA VAL A 195 -7.73 -23.22 15.56
C VAL A 195 -6.38 -23.37 16.27
N GLN A 196 -5.60 -24.40 15.91
CA GLN A 196 -4.23 -24.54 16.39
C GLN A 196 -3.24 -24.22 15.27
N VAL A 197 -2.18 -23.49 15.62
CA VAL A 197 -1.08 -23.13 14.73
C VAL A 197 0.19 -23.71 15.32
N GLU A 198 0.88 -24.55 14.54
CA GLU A 198 2.16 -25.11 14.94
C GLU A 198 3.27 -24.07 14.76
N LEU A 199 4.05 -23.83 15.81
CA LEU A 199 5.20 -22.93 15.81
C LEU A 199 6.33 -23.63 16.57
N MET A 200 7.44 -23.92 15.88
CA MET A 200 8.61 -24.61 16.46
C MET A 200 8.25 -25.95 17.16
N ASN A 201 7.39 -26.74 16.51
CA ASN A 201 6.89 -28.04 16.97
C ASN A 201 5.94 -27.99 18.20
N GLU A 202 5.47 -26.81 18.59
CA GLU A 202 4.46 -26.60 19.64
C GLU A 202 3.14 -26.06 19.05
N LEU A 203 1.99 -26.53 19.56
CA LEU A 203 0.67 -26.13 19.08
C LEU A 203 0.09 -24.96 19.89
N TYR A 204 -0.10 -23.81 19.24
CA TYR A 204 -0.64 -22.60 19.85
C TYR A 204 -2.10 -22.36 19.43
N ASN A 205 -2.99 -22.15 20.41
CA ASN A 205 -4.39 -21.80 20.14
C ASN A 205 -4.52 -20.37 19.58
N ALA A 206 -4.93 -20.25 18.32
CA ALA A 206 -5.25 -18.99 17.65
C ALA A 206 -6.78 -18.82 17.52
N LYS A 207 -7.26 -17.58 17.33
CA LYS A 207 -8.68 -17.29 17.09
C LYS A 207 -8.87 -16.42 15.85
N VAL A 208 -9.88 -16.76 15.04
CA VAL A 208 -10.30 -15.97 13.90
C VAL A 208 -10.88 -14.63 14.37
N LEU A 209 -10.36 -13.52 13.85
CA LEU A 209 -10.81 -12.17 14.20
C LEU A 209 -11.97 -11.73 13.28
N PRO A 210 -12.90 -10.88 13.77
CA PRO A 210 -14.04 -10.38 12.98
C PRO A 210 -13.69 -9.32 11.92
N GLY A 211 -12.40 -9.03 11.72
CA GLY A 211 -11.92 -7.96 10.84
C GLY A 211 -10.49 -7.54 11.20
N PRO A 212 -9.98 -6.43 10.62
CA PRO A 212 -8.65 -5.95 10.92
C PRO A 212 -8.54 -5.54 12.40
N PRO A 213 -7.48 -5.95 13.12
CA PRO A 213 -7.32 -5.66 14.55
C PRO A 213 -7.12 -4.17 14.87
N MET A 214 -6.82 -3.35 13.86
CA MET A 214 -6.73 -1.89 13.98
C MET A 214 -7.38 -1.20 12.79
N GLU A 215 -8.18 -0.18 13.06
CA GLU A 215 -8.82 0.64 12.03
C GLU A 215 -7.83 1.57 11.34
N THR A 216 -7.94 1.70 10.02
CA THR A 216 -7.17 2.68 9.23
C THR A 216 -7.50 4.12 9.65
N ALA A 217 -6.57 5.05 9.46
CA ALA A 217 -6.76 6.46 9.84
C ALA A 217 -8.03 7.08 9.23
N LEU A 218 -8.43 6.66 8.01
CA LEU A 218 -9.66 7.10 7.35
C LEU A 218 -10.92 6.65 8.10
N ALA A 219 -10.97 5.39 8.56
CA ALA A 219 -12.10 4.86 9.33
C ALA A 219 -12.23 5.58 10.69
N ARG A 220 -11.11 5.73 11.41
CA ARG A 220 -11.04 6.46 12.69
C ARG A 220 -11.51 7.92 12.54
N ASN A 221 -11.09 8.59 11.47
CA ASN A 221 -11.48 9.99 11.20
C ASN A 221 -12.96 10.12 10.79
N LYS A 222 -13.50 9.18 9.99
CA LYS A 222 -14.95 9.13 9.69
C LYS A 222 -15.78 9.00 10.97
N LYS A 223 -15.43 8.06 11.87
CA LYS A 223 -16.14 7.88 13.15
C LYS A 223 -16.14 9.15 14.00
N LYS A 224 -14.98 9.80 14.19
CA LYS A 224 -14.87 11.07 14.92
C LYS A 224 -15.76 12.18 14.32
N SER A 225 -15.87 12.25 12.99
CA SER A 225 -16.76 13.19 12.32
C SER A 225 -18.23 12.89 12.63
N THR A 226 -18.65 11.63 12.46
CA THR A 226 -20.04 11.20 12.73
C THR A 226 -20.42 11.38 14.20
N GLU A 227 -19.52 11.13 15.14
CA GLU A 227 -19.75 11.38 16.57
C GLU A 227 -19.87 12.86 16.91
N LYS A 228 -18.99 13.71 16.34
CA LYS A 228 -19.10 15.18 16.49
C LYS A 228 -20.43 15.68 15.94
N GLN A 229 -20.87 15.14 14.80
CA GLN A 229 -22.14 15.51 14.17
C GLN A 229 -23.35 15.02 14.99
N LYS A 230 -23.32 13.79 15.54
CA LYS A 230 -24.33 13.30 16.49
C LYS A 230 -24.40 14.13 17.77
N ARG A 231 -23.28 14.65 18.27
CA ARG A 231 -23.26 15.57 19.44
C ARG A 231 -23.81 16.95 19.09
N ALA A 232 -23.57 17.46 17.89
CA ALA A 232 -24.07 18.75 17.42
C ALA A 232 -25.56 18.75 17.02
N VAL A 233 -26.20 17.58 16.90
CA VAL A 233 -27.62 17.40 16.55
C VAL A 233 -28.47 17.04 17.77
N LYS A 234 -27.88 16.97 18.98
CA LYS A 234 -28.66 16.98 20.23
C LYS A 234 -29.13 18.40 20.55
N ILE A 235 -30.42 18.62 20.31
CA ILE A 235 -31.26 19.62 21.00
C ILE A 235 -31.71 18.99 22.32
#